data_AF-A0A1F8CZW3-F1
#
_entry.id   AF-A0A1F8CZW3-F1
#
_cell.length_a   1.000
_cell.length_b   1.000
_cell.length_c   1.000
_cell.angle_alpha   90.00
_cell.angle_beta   90.00
_cell.angle_gamma   90.00
#
_symmetry.space_group_name_H-M   'P 1'
#
loop_
_entity.id
_entity.type
_entity.pdbx_description
1 polymer ?
#
loop_
_entity_poly.entity_id
_entity_poly.type
_entity_poly.pdbx_seq_one_letter_code
_entity_poly.pdbx_strand_id
1 'polypeptide(L)'
;MDNVATIAGLGDVFKSIVSYALGFAGIVLLVLLLVGGFRFITSGGDPKAVEGAKKTLTSAVIGLVVILVSYLILVLIKRITGVDVTNFSISLPQ
;
A
#
# COMPACT_ATOMS: atom_id res chain seq x y z
N MET A 1 -8.24 34.40 -10.85
CA MET A 1 -7.42 33.48 -11.66
C MET A 1 -6.35 32.99 -10.71
N ASP A 2 -6.69 32.04 -9.84
CA ASP A 2 -5.84 31.77 -8.67
C ASP A 2 -5.29 30.37 -8.83
N ASN A 3 -4.52 30.24 -9.90
CA ASN A 3 -3.68 29.10 -10.22
C ASN A 3 -2.41 29.22 -9.37
N VAL A 4 -2.57 29.11 -8.05
CA VAL A 4 -1.44 28.88 -7.15
C VAL A 4 -1.41 27.40 -6.83
N ALA A 5 -0.46 26.71 -7.44
CA ALA A 5 0.08 25.45 -6.94
C ALA A 5 0.75 25.72 -5.57
N THR A 6 -0.07 26.03 -4.56
CA THR A 6 0.36 26.13 -3.16
C THR A 6 0.79 24.74 -2.72
N ILE A 7 1.71 24.64 -1.75
CA ILE A 7 2.12 23.38 -1.10
C ILE A 7 0.91 22.50 -0.70
N ALA A 8 -0.25 23.12 -0.46
CA ALA A 8 -1.56 22.49 -0.29
C ALA A 8 -2.00 21.62 -1.48
N GLY A 9 -1.93 22.14 -2.70
CA GLY A 9 -2.30 21.39 -3.91
C GLY A 9 -1.38 20.20 -4.17
N LEU A 10 -0.10 20.30 -3.79
CA LEU A 10 0.82 19.16 -3.85
C LEU A 10 0.44 18.07 -2.83
N GLY A 11 0.01 18.47 -1.63
CA GLY A 11 -0.51 17.57 -0.61
C GLY A 11 -1.77 16.82 -1.06
N ASP A 12 -2.70 17.52 -1.71
CA ASP A 12 -3.96 16.93 -2.19
C ASP A 12 -3.76 15.96 -3.37
N VAL A 13 -2.87 16.31 -4.30
CA VAL A 13 -2.47 15.43 -5.40
C VAL A 13 -1.77 14.19 -4.86
N PHE A 14 -0.85 14.36 -3.90
CA PHE A 14 -0.14 13.24 -3.27
C PHE A 14 -1.10 12.31 -2.50
N LYS A 15 -2.03 12.87 -1.72
CA LYS A 15 -3.06 12.10 -1.00
C LYS A 15 -3.93 11.28 -1.96
N SER A 16 -4.33 11.89 -3.08
CA SER A 16 -5.12 11.22 -4.11
C SER A 16 -4.33 10.07 -4.73
N ILE A 17 -3.09 10.31 -5.15
CA ILE A 17 -2.21 9.28 -5.74
C ILE A 17 -2.00 8.12 -4.77
N VAL A 18 -1.67 8.40 -3.51
CA VAL A 18 -1.45 7.38 -2.48
C VAL A 18 -2.72 6.58 -2.21
N SER A 19 -3.88 7.24 -2.12
CA SER A 19 -5.16 6.55 -1.92
C SER A 19 -5.50 5.60 -3.08
N TYR A 20 -5.31 6.05 -4.33
CA TYR A 20 -5.50 5.20 -5.50
C TYR A 20 -4.49 4.06 -5.55
N ALA A 21 -3.21 4.33 -5.25
CA ALA A 21 -2.14 3.33 -5.23
C ALA A 21 -2.39 2.26 -4.16
N LEU A 22 -2.84 2.64 -2.96
CA LEU A 22 -3.19 1.71 -1.88
C LEU A 22 -4.38 0.82 -2.27
N GLY A 23 -5.44 1.40 -2.85
CA GLY A 23 -6.58 0.63 -3.35
C GLY A 23 -6.18 -0.36 -4.44
N PHE A 24 -5.36 0.09 -5.40
CA PHE A 24 -4.85 -0.75 -6.48
C PHE A 24 -3.92 -1.86 -5.94
N ALA A 25 -3.02 -1.54 -5.00
CA ALA A 25 -2.14 -2.50 -4.36
C ALA A 25 -2.91 -3.59 -3.63
N GLY A 26 -4.02 -3.27 -2.96
CA GLY A 26 -4.89 -4.25 -2.31
C GLY A 26 -5.47 -5.27 -3.30
N ILE A 27 -5.95 -4.80 -4.46
CA ILE A 27 -6.48 -5.67 -5.53
C ILE A 27 -5.38 -6.56 -6.09
N VAL A 28 -4.21 -5.99 -6.39
CA VAL A 28 -3.06 -6.75 -6.92
C VAL A 28 -2.60 -7.83 -5.94
N LEU A 29 -2.52 -7.51 -4.65
CA LEU A 29 -2.18 -8.49 -3.61
C LEU A 29 -3.19 -9.64 -3.56
N LEU A 30 -4.48 -9.34 -3.65
CA LEU A 30 -5.53 -10.36 -3.67
C LEU A 30 -5.39 -11.28 -4.90
N VAL A 31 -5.15 -10.72 -6.09
CA VAL A 31 -4.92 -11.51 -7.31
C VAL A 31 -3.66 -12.37 -7.19
N LEU A 32 -2.56 -11.83 -6.66
CA LEU A 32 -1.31 -12.58 -6.45
C LEU A 32 -1.49 -13.73 -5.46
N LEU A 33 -2.26 -13.52 -4.39
CA LEU A 33 -2.60 -14.58 -3.44
C LEU A 33 -3.47 -15.67 -4.07
N LEU A 34 -4.46 -15.30 -4.89
CA LEU A 34 -5.30 -16.27 -5.61
C LEU A 34 -4.46 -17.08 -6.60
N VAL A 35 -3.71 -16.42 -7.48
CA VAL A 35 -2.89 -17.11 -8.50
C VAL A 35 -1.77 -17.93 -7.86
N GLY A 36 -1.07 -17.38 -6.87
CA GLY A 36 -0.02 -18.07 -6.14
C GLY A 36 -0.55 -19.27 -5.34
N GLY A 37 -1.69 -19.11 -4.67
CA GLY A 37 -2.36 -20.17 -3.92
C GLY A 37 -2.90 -21.28 -4.83
N PHE A 38 -3.55 -20.92 -5.94
CA PHE A 38 -4.06 -21.89 -6.91
C PHE A 38 -2.92 -22.69 -7.54
N ARG A 39 -1.83 -22.01 -7.89
CA ARG A 39 -0.62 -22.66 -8.43
C ARG A 39 0.04 -23.55 -7.39
N PHE A 40 0.08 -23.14 -6.12
CA PHE A 40 0.62 -23.96 -5.03
C PHE A 40 -0.16 -25.27 -4.86
N ILE A 41 -1.50 -25.20 -4.88
CA ILE A 41 -2.38 -26.37 -4.73
C ILE A 41 -2.32 -27.29 -5.96
N THR A 42 -2.32 -26.71 -7.17
CA THR A 42 -2.28 -27.49 -8.43
C THR A 42 -0.91 -28.04 -8.79
N SER A 43 0.16 -27.66 -8.07
CA SER A 43 1.54 -28.12 -8.32
C SER A 43 1.75 -29.63 -8.11
N GLY A 44 0.85 -30.31 -7.38
CA GLY A 44 0.81 -31.78 -7.31
C GLY A 44 2.08 -32.49 -6.81
N GLY A 45 3.06 -31.77 -6.26
CA GLY A 45 4.35 -32.30 -5.82
C GLY A 45 5.53 -32.00 -6.74
N ASP A 46 5.36 -31.31 -7.88
CA ASP A 46 6.48 -30.84 -8.70
C ASP A 46 7.27 -29.75 -7.93
N PRO A 47 8.56 -30.00 -7.59
CA PRO A 47 9.37 -29.05 -6.83
C PRO A 47 9.50 -27.69 -7.49
N LYS A 48 9.59 -27.62 -8.83
CA LYS A 48 9.75 -26.35 -9.56
C LYS A 48 8.48 -25.50 -9.49
N ALA A 49 7.33 -26.15 -9.60
CA ALA A 49 6.04 -25.46 -9.55
C ALA A 49 5.76 -24.93 -8.13
N VAL A 50 6.08 -25.73 -7.11
CA VAL A 50 5.97 -25.34 -5.69
C VAL A 50 6.91 -24.19 -5.36
N GLU A 51 8.15 -24.22 -5.84
CA GLU A 51 9.13 -23.16 -5.57
C GLU A 51 8.72 -21.83 -6.24
N GLY A 52 8.23 -21.89 -7.48
CA GLY A 52 7.66 -20.73 -8.17
C GLY A 52 6.45 -20.14 -7.42
N ALA A 53 5.51 -20.99 -6.99
CA ALA A 53 4.34 -20.56 -6.23
C ALA A 53 4.72 -19.95 -4.87
N LYS A 54 5.67 -20.57 -4.15
CA LYS A 54 6.23 -20.02 -2.90
C LYS A 54 6.84 -18.64 -3.12
N LYS A 55 7.64 -18.44 -4.18
CA LYS A 55 8.22 -17.14 -4.49
C LYS A 55 7.15 -16.06 -4.72
N THR A 56 6.10 -16.39 -5.46
CA THR A 56 4.95 -15.49 -5.66
C THR A 56 4.25 -15.16 -4.35
N LEU A 57 3.96 -16.17 -3.52
CA LEU A 57 3.32 -15.96 -2.22
C LEU A 57 4.19 -15.12 -1.29
N THR A 58 5.49 -15.39 -1.20
CA THR A 58 6.42 -14.61 -0.40
C THR A 58 6.46 -13.16 -0.86
N SER A 59 6.45 -12.88 -2.17
CA SER A 59 6.40 -11.51 -2.68
C SER A 59 5.10 -10.78 -2.33
N ALA A 60 3.96 -11.47 -2.36
CA ALA A 60 2.67 -10.92 -1.94
C ALA A 60 2.65 -10.62 -0.43
N VAL A 61 3.19 -11.53 0.39
CA VAL A 61 3.32 -11.34 1.84
C VAL A 61 4.23 -10.16 2.15
N ILE A 62 5.38 -10.04 1.49
CA ILE A 62 6.29 -8.90 1.67
C ILE A 62 5.57 -7.58 1.32
N GLY A 63 4.84 -7.54 0.20
CA GLY A 63 4.06 -6.35 -0.19
C GLY A 63 3.03 -5.96 0.87
N LEU A 64 2.29 -6.94 1.41
CA LEU A 64 1.34 -6.73 2.50
C LEU A 64 2.05 -6.20 3.76
N VAL A 65 3.17 -6.82 4.16
CA VAL A 65 3.95 -6.42 5.33
C VAL A 65 4.45 -4.98 5.19
N VAL A 66 4.93 -4.58 4.01
CA VAL A 66 5.39 -3.21 3.76
C VAL A 66 4.25 -2.20 3.96
N ILE A 67 3.04 -2.49 3.49
CA ILE A 67 1.87 -1.62 3.70
C ILE A 67 1.53 -1.51 5.19
N LEU A 68 1.53 -2.64 5.91
CA LEU A 68 1.25 -2.67 7.35
C LEU A 68 2.31 -1.90 8.15
N VAL A 69 3.59 -2.08 7.83
CA VAL A 69 4.71 -1.39 8.48
C VAL A 69 4.65 0.11 8.18
N SER A 70 4.34 0.50 6.94
CA SER A 70 4.13 1.90 6.57
C SER A 70 3.05 2.55 7.43
N TYR A 71 1.90 1.89 7.57
CA TYR A 71 0.82 2.37 8.45
C TYR A 71 1.26 2.44 9.92
N LEU A 72 1.99 1.44 10.41
CA LEU A 72 2.50 1.42 11.78
C LEU A 72 3.43 2.61 12.05
N ILE A 73 4.32 2.94 11.12
CA ILE A 73 5.21 4.11 11.22
C ILE A 73 4.38 5.39 11.30
N LEU A 74 3.36 5.56 10.46
CA LEU A 74 2.46 6.74 10.51
C LEU A 74 1.75 6.85 11.87
N VAL A 75 1.30 5.73 12.43
CA VAL A 75 0.69 5.69 13.77
C VAL A 75 1.69 6.05 14.86
N LEU A 76 2.94 5.59 14.75
CA LEU A 76 4.01 5.97 15.68
C LEU A 76 4.28 7.47 15.64
N ILE A 77 4.37 8.06 14.43
CA ILE A 77 4.53 9.51 14.26
C ILE A 77 3.36 10.25 14.89
N LYS A 78 2.12 9.81 14.63
CA LYS A 78 0.92 10.39 15.27
C LYS A 78 1.01 10.35 16.81
N ARG A 79 1.47 9.24 17.39
CA ARG A 79 1.59 9.11 18.86
C ARG A 79 2.68 10.01 19.45
N ILE A 80 3.79 10.19 18.74
CA ILE A 80 4.92 11.01 19.22
C ILE A 80 4.62 12.50 19.04
N THR A 81 4.09 12.90 17.89
CA THR A 81 3.88 14.30 17.52
C THR A 81 2.51 14.83 17.92
N GLY A 82 1.52 13.95 18.18
CA GLY A 82 0.15 14.34 18.52
C GLY A 82 -0.65 14.93 17.34
N VAL A 83 -0.07 14.97 16.14
CA VAL A 83 -0.67 15.53 14.93
C VAL A 83 -1.13 14.41 13.99
N ASP A 84 -2.33 14.56 13.42
CA ASP A 84 -2.91 13.62 12.45
C ASP A 84 -2.21 13.70 11.08
N VAL A 85 -1.07 13.00 10.97
CA VAL A 85 -0.30 12.87 9.71
C VAL A 85 -0.99 12.05 8.62
N THR A 86 -2.13 11.42 8.94
CA THR A 86 -2.96 10.67 7.99
C THR A 86 -4.00 11.55 7.30
N ASN A 87 -4.25 12.76 7.80
CA ASN A 87 -5.19 13.70 7.20
C ASN A 87 -4.46 14.99 6.83
N PHE A 88 -3.78 14.95 5.67
CA PHE A 88 -3.32 16.18 5.00
C PHE A 88 -4.57 17.02 4.68
N SER A 89 -4.83 18.00 5.53
CA SER A 89 -5.81 19.06 5.35
C SER A 89 -5.08 20.35 5.72
N ILE A 90 -4.64 21.07 4.69
CA ILE A 90 -4.07 22.40 4.88
C ILE A 90 -5.27 23.34 4.93
N SER A 91 -5.81 23.55 6.13
CA SER A 91 -6.77 24.63 6.37
C SER A 91 -5.99 25.95 6.40
N LEU A 92 -6.18 26.74 5.35
CA LEU A 92 -5.79 28.15 5.36
C LEU A 92 -6.75 28.88 6.31
N PRO A 93 -6.27 29.60 7.34
CA PRO A 93 -7.12 30.61 7.95
C PRO A 93 -7.46 31.65 6.88
N GLN A 94 -8.75 32.03 6.80
CA GLN A 94 -9.13 33.31 6.19
C GLN A 94 -8.62 34.45 7.10
#